data_AF-A0A8H7G790-F1
#
_entry.id   AF-A0A8H7G790-F1
#
_cell.length_a   1.000
_cell.length_b   1.000
_cell.length_c   1.000
_cell.angle_alpha   90.00
_cell.angle_beta   90.00
_cell.angle_gamma   90.00
#
_symmetry.space_group_name_H-M   'P 1'
#
loop_
_entity.id
_entity.type
_entity.pdbx_description
1 polymer ?
#
loop_
_entity_poly.entity_id
_entity_poly.type
_entity_poly.pdbx_seq_one_letter_code
_entity_poly.pdbx_strand_id
1 'polypeptide(L)'
;MADWTRLRLLLRLPPIRLIACALLILTLFYVSQPAPTHLHQTLNADPVDPWDSIPPAPAPPPFTLSADRSRPRAQSAHDPLARLVAPHHRPQCTLTPAHTARYATLLPAPSPVFLALNLLDAQWPLAALLHELPIILPYLGPVFVSVLENGSRDRTPDMLALLAGLLDAHGAAYRIEVRGPEAAVDKSGGRRIIELARLRNEVMQPLYDGSAARAAGVASFGRVLFMNDIVFCAADMLEILHEHENQGADMTCALDWGSHIVYDRWVLRTMSGNPSYAQPDLLAYFADTPPDPNPVPQPLPADPAARARLARLAPFQVFSCWNGAAVMRADAFAPLSPSTEREGIRFRTARNDKSEVTERQSECFLVPVDMWRRGMGRVQVVPRASVTYSGTDYEEVRQDGGRASAQPHPAGLAYVPLPPSEDKDKIAWVRDPPARVAYHDYAWWHEPERWGAWDEA
;
A
#
# COMPACT_ATOMS: atom_id res chain seq x y z
N MET A 1 5.67 52.31 77.07
CA MET A 1 4.57 53.29 76.89
C MET A 1 4.47 53.56 75.39
N ALA A 2 3.42 53.24 74.64
CA ALA A 2 2.24 52.39 74.85
C ALA A 2 1.77 51.92 73.44
N ASP A 3 0.85 50.97 73.22
CA ASP A 3 -0.03 50.22 74.14
C ASP A 3 -0.32 48.79 73.59
N TRP A 4 -0.93 47.91 74.40
CA TRP A 4 -1.17 46.48 74.11
C TRP A 4 -2.64 46.08 73.81
N THR A 5 -3.50 47.02 73.38
CA THR A 5 -4.96 46.79 73.24
C THR A 5 -5.51 46.56 71.82
N ARG A 6 -4.68 46.21 70.82
CA ARG A 6 -5.16 45.85 69.45
C ARG A 6 -4.70 44.50 68.88
N LEU A 7 -4.06 43.62 69.67
CA LEU A 7 -3.59 42.30 69.22
C LEU A 7 -4.49 41.12 69.62
N ARG A 8 -5.82 41.33 69.75
CA ARG A 8 -6.79 40.26 70.07
C ARG A 8 -8.06 40.25 69.18
N LEU A 9 -7.97 40.74 67.94
CA LEU A 9 -9.10 40.72 66.98
C LEU A 9 -8.78 40.20 65.57
N LEU A 10 -7.73 39.38 65.42
CA LEU A 10 -7.39 38.70 64.15
C LEU A 10 -7.27 37.17 64.27
N LEU A 11 -7.74 36.59 65.39
CA LEU A 11 -7.67 35.14 65.67
C LEU A 11 -9.05 34.47 65.76
N ARG A 12 -10.03 34.91 64.94
CA ARG A 12 -11.31 34.20 64.68
C ARG A 12 -11.84 34.44 63.26
N LEU A 13 -11.11 33.98 62.25
CA LEU A 13 -11.64 33.79 60.89
C LEU A 13 -11.33 32.35 60.42
N PRO A 14 -12.26 31.65 59.74
CA PRO A 14 -12.08 30.27 59.34
C PRO A 14 -11.02 30.13 58.22
N PRO A 15 -10.34 28.97 58.10
CA PRO A 15 -9.16 28.79 57.23
C PRO A 15 -9.44 28.99 55.72
N ILE A 16 -10.72 28.98 55.32
CA ILE A 16 -11.16 29.13 53.92
C ILE A 16 -10.78 30.51 53.34
N ARG A 17 -10.66 31.57 54.14
CA ARG A 17 -10.33 32.93 53.62
C ARG A 17 -8.84 33.21 53.43
N LEU A 18 -7.94 32.42 54.02
CA LEU A 18 -6.49 32.55 53.78
C LEU A 18 -6.08 31.91 52.43
N ILE A 19 -6.70 30.80 52.08
CA ILE A 19 -6.45 30.08 50.80
C ILE A 19 -6.92 30.93 49.61
N ALA A 20 -8.05 31.63 49.74
CA ALA A 20 -8.57 32.52 48.68
C ALA A 20 -7.62 33.70 48.36
N CYS A 21 -6.98 34.31 49.35
CA CYS A 21 -6.00 35.38 49.11
C CYS A 21 -4.71 34.86 48.46
N ALA A 22 -4.25 33.66 48.81
CA ALA A 22 -3.05 33.07 48.21
C ALA A 22 -3.24 32.75 46.71
N LEU A 23 -4.40 32.20 46.34
CA LEU A 23 -4.74 31.90 44.95
C LEU A 23 -4.87 33.18 44.09
N LEU A 24 -5.47 34.25 44.62
CA LEU A 24 -5.65 35.50 43.87
C LEU A 24 -4.31 36.18 43.51
N ILE A 25 -3.32 36.11 44.41
CA ILE A 25 -1.97 36.69 44.20
C ILE A 25 -1.19 35.87 43.16
N LEU A 26 -1.32 34.54 43.16
CA LEU A 26 -0.71 33.67 42.15
C LEU A 26 -1.29 33.90 40.75
N THR A 27 -2.61 34.11 40.62
CA THR A 27 -3.22 34.45 39.31
C THR A 27 -2.80 35.81 38.77
N LEU A 28 -2.51 36.79 39.65
CA LEU A 28 -2.07 38.12 39.20
C LEU A 28 -0.61 38.14 38.71
N PHE A 29 0.25 37.25 39.21
CA PHE A 29 1.63 37.14 38.74
C PHE A 29 1.79 36.41 37.40
N TYR A 30 0.82 35.54 37.03
CA TYR A 30 0.89 34.77 35.78
C TYR A 30 0.35 35.52 34.55
N VAL A 31 -0.42 36.60 34.76
CA VAL A 31 -1.06 37.39 33.69
C VAL A 31 -0.22 38.61 33.26
N SER A 32 0.92 38.87 33.91
CA SER A 32 1.73 40.09 33.71
C SER A 32 3.16 39.85 33.20
N GLN A 33 3.44 38.70 32.59
CA GLN A 33 4.70 38.45 31.85
C GLN A 33 4.54 38.91 30.38
N PRO A 34 5.34 39.86 29.87
CA PRO A 34 5.32 40.22 28.46
C PRO A 34 5.92 39.08 27.62
N ALA A 35 5.28 38.76 26.48
CA ALA A 35 5.80 37.78 25.55
C ALA A 35 7.18 38.23 24.99
N PRO A 36 8.16 37.32 24.83
CA PRO A 36 9.46 37.68 24.30
C PRO A 36 9.36 38.06 22.82
N THR A 37 9.53 39.35 22.53
CA THR A 37 9.63 39.89 21.18
C THR A 37 10.96 39.50 20.55
N HIS A 38 10.97 38.40 19.78
CA HIS A 38 12.01 38.10 18.80
C HIS A 38 11.39 37.80 17.44
N LEU A 39 11.01 38.85 16.73
CA LEU A 39 10.56 38.79 15.34
C LEU A 39 11.12 40.00 14.60
N HIS A 40 12.36 39.87 14.10
CA HIS A 40 12.92 40.59 12.94
C HIS A 40 14.41 40.23 12.76
N GLN A 41 14.70 39.18 12.00
CA GLN A 41 15.87 39.08 11.10
C GLN A 41 15.84 37.74 10.33
N THR A 42 15.14 37.74 9.19
CA THR A 42 15.35 36.86 8.00
C THR A 42 14.31 37.23 6.94
N LEU A 43 14.40 38.46 6.43
CA LEU A 43 13.91 38.77 5.09
C LEU A 43 15.10 38.57 4.13
N ASN A 44 14.84 38.01 2.95
CA ASN A 44 15.84 37.58 1.95
C ASN A 44 16.48 36.20 2.17
N ALA A 45 15.65 35.20 2.44
CA ALA A 45 15.85 33.89 1.82
C ALA A 45 14.69 33.71 0.82
N ASP A 46 14.98 33.22 -0.38
CA ASP A 46 13.94 32.73 -1.28
C ASP A 46 13.15 31.61 -0.58
N PRO A 47 11.86 31.40 -0.91
CA PRO A 47 11.11 30.27 -0.36
C PRO A 47 11.73 28.97 -0.87
N VAL A 48 12.64 28.39 -0.09
CA VAL A 48 13.11 27.02 -0.26
C VAL A 48 11.87 26.13 -0.22
N ASP A 49 11.63 25.40 -1.29
CA ASP A 49 10.47 24.53 -1.38
C ASP A 49 10.62 23.42 -0.31
N PRO A 50 9.69 23.29 0.66
CA PRO A 50 9.73 22.19 1.61
C PRO A 50 9.64 20.81 0.92
N TRP A 51 9.26 20.74 -0.37
CA TRP A 51 9.24 19.50 -1.15
C TRP A 51 10.62 19.04 -1.67
N ASP A 52 11.70 19.81 -1.50
CA ASP A 52 13.09 19.32 -1.70
C ASP A 52 13.51 18.27 -0.66
N SER A 53 12.67 18.00 0.35
CA SER A 53 12.91 17.01 1.41
C SER A 53 12.64 15.57 0.97
N ILE A 54 13.18 15.13 -0.17
CA ILE A 54 13.62 13.73 -0.26
C ILE A 54 14.79 13.65 0.74
N PRO A 55 14.68 12.90 1.85
CA PRO A 55 15.82 12.76 2.75
C PRO A 55 16.99 12.18 1.95
N PRO A 56 18.23 12.67 2.15
CA PRO A 56 19.38 12.23 1.39
C PRO A 56 19.46 10.70 1.49
N ALA A 57 19.75 10.04 0.36
CA ALA A 57 19.77 8.60 0.27
C ALA A 57 20.53 8.01 1.48
N PRO A 58 19.93 7.06 2.23
CA PRO A 58 20.55 6.55 3.44
C PRO A 58 21.94 6.01 3.13
N ALA A 59 22.83 6.04 4.13
CA ALA A 59 24.15 5.41 4.02
C ALA A 59 23.97 3.98 3.48
N PRO A 60 24.86 3.52 2.56
CA PRO A 60 24.67 2.26 1.86
C PRO A 60 24.38 1.13 2.86
N PRO A 61 23.35 0.30 2.61
CA PRO A 61 22.87 -0.69 3.57
C PRO A 61 23.98 -1.68 3.92
N PRO A 62 23.92 -2.32 5.10
CA PRO A 62 24.97 -3.23 5.56
C PRO A 62 25.28 -4.36 4.56
N PHE A 63 24.31 -4.72 3.71
CA PHE A 63 24.55 -5.41 2.45
C PHE A 63 23.48 -5.08 1.41
N THR A 64 23.88 -5.05 0.13
CA THR A 64 22.96 -5.09 -1.02
C THR A 64 23.27 -6.36 -1.81
N LEU A 65 22.25 -7.16 -2.11
CA LEU A 65 22.36 -8.22 -3.10
C LEU A 65 22.00 -7.64 -4.48
N SER A 66 22.91 -7.76 -5.43
CA SER A 66 22.71 -7.36 -6.82
C SER A 66 23.35 -8.39 -7.75
N ALA A 67 22.82 -8.50 -8.96
CA ALA A 67 23.32 -9.40 -9.99
C ALA A 67 24.63 -8.86 -10.61
N ASP A 68 25.72 -8.84 -9.84
CA ASP A 68 27.06 -8.58 -10.36
C ASP A 68 27.58 -9.81 -11.13
N ARG A 69 27.99 -9.61 -12.39
CA ARG A 69 28.10 -10.67 -13.42
C ARG A 69 29.31 -11.61 -13.28
N SER A 70 29.88 -11.74 -12.09
CA SER A 70 31.00 -12.66 -11.81
C SER A 70 30.85 -13.38 -10.47
N ARG A 71 30.02 -14.44 -10.44
CA ARG A 71 30.11 -15.51 -9.44
C ARG A 71 30.09 -16.89 -10.10
N PRO A 72 30.86 -17.88 -9.58
CA PRO A 72 30.87 -19.21 -10.16
C PRO A 72 29.54 -19.93 -9.97
N ARG A 73 29.17 -20.72 -10.98
CA ARG A 73 27.97 -21.57 -11.04
C ARG A 73 27.87 -22.48 -9.80
N ALA A 74 26.91 -22.21 -8.92
CA ALA A 74 26.60 -23.09 -7.80
C ALA A 74 26.16 -24.47 -8.32
N GLN A 75 26.78 -25.55 -7.82
CA GLN A 75 26.40 -26.91 -8.16
C GLN A 75 25.19 -27.36 -7.33
N SER A 76 24.33 -28.18 -7.93
CA SER A 76 23.14 -28.72 -7.28
C SER A 76 23.49 -29.64 -6.11
N ALA A 77 22.86 -29.43 -4.95
CA ALA A 77 22.81 -30.42 -3.87
C ALA A 77 21.43 -30.43 -3.20
N HIS A 78 20.91 -31.65 -3.07
CA HIS A 78 19.60 -32.07 -2.57
C HIS A 78 19.10 -31.41 -1.27
N ASP A 79 17.86 -30.90 -1.34
CA ASP A 79 16.80 -30.96 -0.30
C ASP A 79 17.16 -30.73 1.19
N PRO A 80 17.49 -29.48 1.56
CA PRO A 80 17.02 -28.92 2.83
C PRO A 80 16.10 -27.70 2.65
N LEU A 81 16.05 -27.12 1.44
CA LEU A 81 15.29 -25.90 1.13
C LEU A 81 13.79 -26.06 1.34
N ALA A 82 13.23 -27.25 1.06
CA ALA A 82 11.81 -27.52 1.27
C ALA A 82 11.38 -27.35 2.73
N ARG A 83 12.28 -27.52 3.71
CA ARG A 83 12.00 -27.30 5.14
C ARG A 83 12.15 -25.83 5.58
N LEU A 84 12.88 -25.03 4.81
CA LEU A 84 12.98 -23.57 5.04
C LEU A 84 11.79 -22.83 4.43
N VAL A 85 11.22 -23.35 3.35
CA VAL A 85 10.07 -22.80 2.61
C VAL A 85 8.81 -23.68 2.76
N ALA A 86 8.64 -24.34 3.91
CA ALA A 86 7.40 -25.05 4.27
C ALA A 86 6.63 -24.30 5.36
N PRO A 87 5.68 -23.43 5.00
CA PRO A 87 4.71 -22.92 5.95
C PRO A 87 3.71 -24.00 6.33
N HIS A 88 3.30 -23.98 7.60
CA HIS A 88 1.91 -24.32 7.88
C HIS A 88 1.05 -23.26 7.17
N HIS A 89 0.27 -23.68 6.17
CA HIS A 89 -0.62 -22.84 5.35
C HIS A 89 0.10 -21.95 4.32
N ARG A 90 0.76 -22.56 3.32
CA ARG A 90 0.82 -21.97 1.96
C ARG A 90 -0.24 -22.61 1.08
N PRO A 91 -0.86 -21.88 0.13
CA PRO A 91 -1.81 -22.48 -0.79
C PRO A 91 -1.15 -23.48 -1.74
N GLN A 92 -1.97 -24.41 -2.23
CA GLN A 92 -1.62 -25.21 -3.40
C GLN A 92 -2.06 -24.46 -4.66
N CYS A 93 -1.08 -24.05 -5.47
CA CYS A 93 -1.28 -23.30 -6.70
C CYS A 93 -0.94 -24.21 -7.89
N THR A 94 -1.79 -24.23 -8.92
CA THR A 94 -1.54 -24.99 -10.16
C THR A 94 -2.21 -24.27 -11.32
N LEU A 95 -1.43 -23.86 -12.32
CA LEU A 95 -1.99 -23.37 -13.57
C LEU A 95 -2.65 -24.53 -14.33
N THR A 96 -3.92 -24.37 -14.68
CA THR A 96 -4.69 -25.34 -15.46
C THR A 96 -4.49 -25.08 -16.96
N PRO A 97 -4.85 -26.00 -17.86
CA PRO A 97 -4.85 -25.72 -19.29
C PRO A 97 -5.69 -24.49 -19.67
N ALA A 98 -6.75 -24.18 -18.90
CA ALA A 98 -7.56 -22.98 -19.08
C ALA A 98 -6.83 -21.69 -18.63
N HIS A 99 -6.04 -21.73 -17.54
CA HIS A 99 -5.13 -20.64 -17.18
C HIS A 99 -4.10 -20.39 -18.29
N THR A 100 -3.43 -21.44 -18.78
CA THR A 100 -2.43 -21.31 -19.86
C THR A 100 -3.05 -20.74 -21.14
N ALA A 101 -4.27 -21.15 -21.49
CA ALA A 101 -4.99 -20.61 -22.65
C ALA A 101 -5.37 -19.13 -22.47
N ARG A 102 -5.87 -18.73 -21.29
CA ARG A 102 -6.25 -17.34 -20.98
C ARG A 102 -5.03 -16.41 -21.01
N TYR A 103 -3.94 -16.80 -20.38
CA TYR A 103 -2.73 -15.98 -20.24
C TYR A 103 -1.77 -16.10 -21.44
N ALA A 104 -2.13 -16.83 -22.50
CA ALA A 104 -1.33 -16.95 -23.72
C ALA A 104 -1.03 -15.61 -24.40
N THR A 105 -1.88 -14.58 -24.22
CA THR A 105 -1.66 -13.23 -24.75
C THR A 105 -0.51 -12.48 -24.06
N LEU A 106 -0.04 -12.96 -22.90
CA LEU A 106 1.17 -12.47 -22.23
C LEU A 106 2.45 -13.16 -22.75
N LEU A 107 2.39 -13.97 -23.81
CA LEU A 107 3.53 -14.67 -24.40
C LEU A 107 3.63 -14.42 -25.92
N PRO A 108 4.73 -13.84 -26.42
CA PRO A 108 5.82 -13.22 -25.67
C PRO A 108 5.32 -11.99 -24.89
N ALA A 109 5.97 -11.70 -23.76
CA ALA A 109 5.56 -10.61 -22.88
C ALA A 109 5.48 -9.26 -23.62
N PRO A 110 4.35 -8.54 -23.56
CA PRO A 110 4.11 -7.36 -24.39
C PRO A 110 4.97 -6.15 -24.01
N SER A 111 5.43 -6.09 -22.75
CA SER A 111 6.27 -5.01 -22.22
C SER A 111 7.17 -5.52 -21.09
N PRO A 112 8.41 -5.04 -20.95
CA PRO A 112 9.21 -5.25 -19.74
C PRO A 112 8.49 -4.80 -18.47
N VAL A 113 8.79 -5.48 -17.35
CA VAL A 113 8.17 -5.25 -16.02
C VAL A 113 9.23 -4.85 -14.99
N PHE A 114 8.96 -3.77 -14.26
CA PHE A 114 9.64 -3.45 -13.02
C PHE A 114 8.82 -4.00 -11.84
N LEU A 115 9.33 -5.03 -11.16
CA LEU A 115 8.69 -5.64 -10.00
C LEU A 115 9.23 -4.99 -8.72
N ALA A 116 8.36 -4.42 -7.88
CA ALA A 116 8.72 -3.71 -6.66
C ALA A 116 8.05 -4.33 -5.42
N LEU A 117 8.84 -4.56 -4.36
CA LEU A 117 8.34 -5.03 -3.06
C LEU A 117 9.00 -4.29 -1.87
N ASN A 118 8.19 -3.84 -0.92
CA ASN A 118 8.66 -3.49 0.43
C ASN A 118 8.24 -4.59 1.40
N LEU A 119 9.15 -5.06 2.25
CA LEU A 119 8.91 -6.20 3.14
C LEU A 119 9.34 -5.92 4.59
N LEU A 120 8.53 -6.38 5.54
CA LEU A 120 8.79 -6.33 6.98
C LEU A 120 8.07 -7.51 7.64
N ASP A 121 8.82 -8.40 8.33
CA ASP A 121 8.26 -9.59 9.00
C ASP A 121 7.35 -10.45 8.08
N ALA A 122 7.81 -10.65 6.84
CA ALA A 122 7.07 -11.21 5.73
C ALA A 122 7.42 -12.68 5.40
N GLN A 123 7.91 -13.49 6.35
CA GLN A 123 8.35 -14.87 6.07
C GLN A 123 7.24 -15.74 5.45
N TRP A 124 5.96 -15.51 5.79
CA TRP A 124 4.84 -16.30 5.26
C TRP A 124 4.45 -15.87 3.84
N PRO A 125 4.21 -14.57 3.55
CA PRO A 125 4.08 -14.07 2.17
C PRO A 125 5.25 -14.42 1.27
N LEU A 126 6.49 -14.30 1.77
CA LEU A 126 7.70 -14.57 1.00
C LEU A 126 7.83 -16.06 0.63
N ALA A 127 7.24 -16.98 1.40
CA ALA A 127 7.14 -18.38 1.01
C ALA A 127 6.23 -18.59 -0.22
N ALA A 128 5.11 -17.85 -0.32
CA ALA A 128 4.28 -17.87 -1.52
C ALA A 128 5.03 -17.26 -2.72
N LEU A 129 5.67 -16.10 -2.54
CA LEU A 129 6.47 -15.45 -3.58
C LEU A 129 7.57 -16.38 -4.13
N LEU A 130 8.33 -17.07 -3.27
CA LEU A 130 9.39 -18.00 -3.70
C LEU A 130 8.87 -19.19 -4.54
N HIS A 131 7.61 -19.61 -4.34
CA HIS A 131 7.00 -20.70 -5.10
C HIS A 131 6.34 -20.22 -6.40
N GLU A 132 5.66 -19.08 -6.39
CA GLU A 132 4.88 -18.59 -7.52
C GLU A 132 5.69 -17.71 -8.49
N LEU A 133 6.76 -17.05 -8.03
CA LEU A 133 7.59 -16.19 -8.88
C LEU A 133 8.20 -16.95 -10.09
N PRO A 134 8.77 -18.17 -9.95
CA PRO A 134 9.22 -18.98 -11.09
C PRO A 134 8.13 -19.26 -12.13
N ILE A 135 6.87 -19.32 -11.71
CA ILE A 135 5.72 -19.62 -12.58
C ILE A 135 5.30 -18.38 -13.38
N ILE A 136 5.35 -17.18 -12.77
CA ILE A 136 4.99 -15.92 -13.45
C ILE A 136 6.13 -15.33 -14.29
N LEU A 137 7.40 -15.53 -13.91
CA LEU A 137 8.57 -14.96 -14.59
C LEU A 137 8.56 -15.11 -16.12
N PRO A 138 8.21 -16.27 -16.73
CA PRO A 138 8.11 -16.43 -18.18
C PRO A 138 7.12 -15.48 -18.87
N TYR A 139 6.08 -15.03 -18.17
CA TYR A 139 5.03 -14.14 -18.68
C TYR A 139 5.34 -12.65 -18.45
N LEU A 140 6.31 -12.32 -17.58
CA LEU A 140 6.72 -10.93 -17.32
C LEU A 140 7.63 -10.39 -18.43
N GLY A 141 8.41 -11.26 -19.09
CA GLY A 141 9.41 -10.88 -20.08
C GLY A 141 10.70 -10.37 -19.43
N PRO A 142 11.43 -9.44 -20.08
CA PRO A 142 12.53 -8.74 -19.45
C PRO A 142 12.05 -8.05 -18.17
N VAL A 143 12.62 -8.46 -17.03
CA VAL A 143 12.16 -8.05 -15.70
C VAL A 143 13.32 -7.52 -14.88
N PHE A 144 13.05 -6.49 -14.09
CA PHE A 144 13.91 -6.08 -12.98
C PHE A 144 13.16 -6.21 -11.67
N VAL A 145 13.76 -6.84 -10.66
CA VAL A 145 13.15 -7.04 -9.34
C VAL A 145 13.85 -6.16 -8.31
N SER A 146 13.11 -5.21 -7.74
CA SER A 146 13.58 -4.31 -6.69
C SER A 146 12.88 -4.66 -5.38
N VAL A 147 13.65 -5.03 -4.36
CA VAL A 147 13.13 -5.39 -3.03
C VAL A 147 13.85 -4.57 -1.97
N LEU A 148 13.09 -4.04 -1.01
CA LEU A 148 13.63 -3.36 0.15
C LEU A 148 12.98 -3.92 1.42
N GLU A 149 13.79 -4.55 2.25
CA GLU A 149 13.45 -5.07 3.57
C GLU A 149 13.85 -4.04 4.65
N ASN A 150 12.95 -3.73 5.60
CA ASN A 150 13.07 -2.54 6.45
C ASN A 150 12.95 -2.74 7.99
N GLY A 151 13.37 -3.88 8.55
CA GLY A 151 13.42 -4.05 10.02
C GLY A 151 13.06 -5.43 10.57
N SER A 152 13.05 -6.46 9.73
CA SER A 152 12.48 -7.78 10.03
C SER A 152 13.23 -8.52 11.13
N ARG A 153 12.47 -9.21 11.98
CA ARG A 153 12.92 -10.03 13.11
C ARG A 153 12.68 -11.52 12.88
N ASP A 154 11.90 -11.86 11.86
CA ASP A 154 11.62 -13.21 11.42
C ASP A 154 12.63 -13.71 10.36
N ARG A 155 12.29 -14.75 9.60
CA ARG A 155 13.17 -15.33 8.57
C ARG A 155 13.21 -14.58 7.24
N THR A 156 12.56 -13.42 7.11
CA THR A 156 12.56 -12.63 5.86
C THR A 156 13.96 -12.38 5.29
N PRO A 157 14.99 -11.97 6.09
CA PRO A 157 16.34 -11.74 5.57
C PRO A 157 16.97 -12.99 4.93
N ASP A 158 16.83 -14.17 5.57
CA ASP A 158 17.38 -15.44 5.07
C ASP A 158 16.67 -15.87 3.77
N MET A 159 15.35 -15.70 3.72
CA MET A 159 14.53 -16.05 2.56
C MET A 159 14.79 -15.13 1.35
N LEU A 160 15.22 -13.89 1.58
CA LEU A 160 15.64 -12.98 0.51
C LEU A 160 16.96 -13.40 -0.17
N ALA A 161 17.84 -14.12 0.54
CA ALA A 161 19.00 -14.76 -0.10
C ALA A 161 18.57 -15.91 -1.03
N LEU A 162 17.49 -16.63 -0.70
CA LEU A 162 16.90 -17.65 -1.59
C LEU A 162 16.26 -16.99 -2.83
N LEU A 163 15.59 -15.85 -2.65
CA LEU A 163 15.00 -15.07 -3.74
C LEU A 163 16.08 -14.60 -4.72
N ALA A 164 17.22 -14.10 -4.23
CA ALA A 164 18.36 -13.72 -5.07
C ALA A 164 18.85 -14.90 -5.95
N GLY A 165 19.08 -16.07 -5.35
CA GLY A 165 19.52 -17.27 -6.08
C GLY A 165 18.48 -17.80 -7.09
N LEU A 166 17.19 -17.63 -6.79
CA LEU A 166 16.08 -17.92 -7.71
C LEU A 166 16.12 -16.99 -8.93
N LEU A 167 16.31 -15.69 -8.70
CA LEU A 167 16.38 -14.68 -9.76
C LEU A 167 17.61 -14.86 -10.65
N ASP A 168 18.78 -15.14 -10.06
CA ASP A 168 20.00 -15.52 -10.77
C ASP A 168 19.76 -16.74 -11.69
N ALA A 169 19.10 -17.78 -11.19
CA ALA A 169 18.79 -18.99 -11.95
C ALA A 169 17.84 -18.75 -13.13
N HIS A 170 17.03 -17.69 -13.09
CA HIS A 170 16.12 -17.28 -14.16
C HIS A 170 16.69 -16.13 -15.03
N GLY A 171 17.90 -15.63 -14.74
CA GLY A 171 18.52 -14.53 -15.46
C GLY A 171 17.84 -13.17 -15.28
N ALA A 172 17.03 -13.01 -14.22
CA ALA A 172 16.37 -11.76 -13.90
C ALA A 172 17.35 -10.78 -13.24
N ALA A 173 17.36 -9.52 -13.68
CA ALA A 173 18.15 -8.48 -13.02
C ALA A 173 17.45 -8.05 -11.72
N TYR A 174 18.22 -7.74 -10.67
CA TYR A 174 17.62 -7.33 -9.39
C TYR A 174 18.49 -6.41 -8.54
N ARG A 175 17.83 -5.74 -7.60
CA ARG A 175 18.42 -5.12 -6.40
C ARG A 175 17.58 -5.55 -5.20
N ILE A 176 18.18 -6.31 -4.28
CA ILE A 176 17.57 -6.70 -3.01
C ILE A 176 18.37 -6.05 -1.90
N GLU A 177 17.75 -5.08 -1.24
CA GLU A 177 18.29 -4.35 -0.10
C GLU A 177 17.71 -4.94 1.19
N VAL A 178 18.58 -5.38 2.10
CA VAL A 178 18.20 -5.98 3.38
C VAL A 178 18.90 -5.20 4.49
N ARG A 179 18.10 -4.67 5.42
CA ARG A 179 18.58 -3.76 6.46
C ARG A 179 18.59 -4.40 7.83
N GLY A 180 17.78 -5.44 8.04
CA GLY A 180 17.72 -6.19 9.30
C GLY A 180 17.12 -5.39 10.48
N PRO A 181 17.02 -6.00 11.67
CA PRO A 181 16.19 -5.51 12.77
C PRO A 181 16.66 -4.18 13.38
N GLU A 182 17.92 -3.79 13.19
CA GLU A 182 18.47 -2.52 13.66
C GLU A 182 17.96 -1.31 12.85
N ALA A 183 17.47 -1.54 11.63
CA ALA A 183 16.93 -0.50 10.76
C ALA A 183 15.40 -0.32 10.88
N ALA A 184 14.78 -0.87 11.94
CA ALA A 184 13.36 -0.73 12.20
C ALA A 184 12.98 0.75 12.34
N VAL A 185 12.17 1.24 11.41
CA VAL A 185 11.77 2.65 11.32
C VAL A 185 10.68 2.95 12.35
N ASP A 186 10.86 4.01 13.15
CA ASP A 186 9.80 4.53 14.01
C ASP A 186 8.70 5.18 13.17
N LYS A 187 7.49 4.64 13.30
CA LYS A 187 6.26 5.08 12.62
C LYS A 187 5.31 5.83 13.57
N SER A 188 5.75 6.14 14.80
CA SER A 188 4.95 6.83 15.81
C SER A 188 4.73 8.32 15.48
N GLY A 189 3.87 9.00 16.26
CA GLY A 189 3.71 10.45 16.19
C GLY A 189 3.17 11.01 14.87
N GLY A 190 2.43 10.22 14.10
CA GLY A 190 1.92 10.63 12.78
C GLY A 190 2.91 10.39 11.61
N ARG A 191 4.06 9.74 11.86
CA ARG A 191 5.10 9.55 10.85
C ARG A 191 4.90 8.34 9.92
N ARG A 192 3.90 7.50 10.12
CA ARG A 192 3.74 6.24 9.34
C ARG A 192 3.74 6.49 7.84
N ILE A 193 2.97 7.48 7.36
CA ILE A 193 2.80 7.70 5.91
C ILE A 193 4.03 8.34 5.26
N ILE A 194 4.71 9.29 5.92
CA ILE A 194 5.94 9.87 5.36
C ILE A 194 7.05 8.80 5.26
N GLU A 195 7.16 7.90 6.24
CA GLU A 195 8.13 6.81 6.20
C GLU A 195 7.76 5.73 5.17
N LEU A 196 6.48 5.35 5.03
CA LEU A 196 6.04 4.44 3.96
C LEU A 196 6.27 5.05 2.57
N ALA A 197 5.95 6.34 2.38
CA ALA A 197 6.23 7.05 1.12
C ALA A 197 7.72 7.06 0.79
N ARG A 198 8.59 7.31 1.78
CA ARG A 198 10.05 7.21 1.64
C ARG A 198 10.48 5.81 1.22
N LEU A 199 10.07 4.76 1.94
CA LEU A 199 10.44 3.37 1.66
C LEU A 199 9.95 2.89 0.28
N ARG A 200 8.76 3.32 -0.15
CA ARG A 200 8.23 3.02 -1.50
C ARG A 200 8.98 3.77 -2.61
N ASN A 201 9.36 5.02 -2.38
CA ASN A 201 10.24 5.73 -3.32
C ASN A 201 11.65 5.11 -3.35
N GLU A 202 12.21 4.68 -2.22
CA GLU A 202 13.52 4.01 -2.14
C GLU A 202 13.55 2.70 -2.91
N VAL A 203 12.51 1.85 -2.85
CA VAL A 203 12.45 0.64 -3.68
C VAL A 203 12.28 0.97 -5.17
N MET A 204 11.62 2.08 -5.50
CA MET A 204 11.40 2.53 -6.89
C MET A 204 12.58 3.30 -7.50
N GLN A 205 13.59 3.73 -6.73
CA GLN A 205 14.73 4.51 -7.25
C GLN A 205 15.37 3.94 -8.53
N PRO A 206 15.59 2.60 -8.66
CA PRO A 206 16.19 2.05 -9.88
C PRO A 206 15.34 2.22 -11.16
N LEU A 207 14.03 2.43 -11.03
CA LEU A 207 13.16 2.84 -12.12
C LEU A 207 13.37 4.32 -12.45
N TYR A 208 13.43 5.17 -11.43
CA TYR A 208 13.52 6.62 -11.57
C TYR A 208 14.85 7.09 -12.19
N ASP A 209 15.98 6.46 -11.83
CA ASP A 209 17.32 6.77 -12.35
C ASP A 209 17.72 5.96 -13.61
N GLY A 210 16.80 5.09 -14.07
CA GLY A 210 16.98 4.19 -15.21
C GLY A 210 18.04 3.09 -15.01
N SER A 211 18.59 2.89 -13.81
CA SER A 211 19.58 1.84 -13.54
C SER A 211 19.00 0.45 -13.72
N ALA A 212 17.72 0.25 -13.38
CA ALA A 212 17.01 -0.99 -13.65
C ALA A 212 16.90 -1.29 -15.15
N ALA A 213 16.64 -0.27 -15.98
CA ALA A 213 16.53 -0.44 -17.43
C ALA A 213 17.89 -0.85 -18.04
N ARG A 214 18.97 -0.18 -17.60
CA ARG A 214 20.35 -0.54 -17.95
C ARG A 214 20.71 -1.97 -17.52
N ALA A 215 20.35 -2.37 -16.30
CA ALA A 215 20.63 -3.70 -15.76
C ALA A 215 19.85 -4.83 -16.45
N ALA A 216 18.56 -4.60 -16.76
CA ALA A 216 17.70 -5.54 -17.48
C ALA A 216 17.94 -5.54 -19.00
N GLY A 217 18.77 -4.63 -19.53
CA GLY A 217 19.08 -4.56 -20.96
C GLY A 217 17.93 -4.03 -21.83
N VAL A 218 17.05 -3.19 -21.27
CA VAL A 218 15.87 -2.62 -21.94
C VAL A 218 15.98 -1.10 -22.07
N ALA A 219 15.30 -0.52 -23.06
CA ALA A 219 15.25 0.94 -23.23
C ALA A 219 14.42 1.62 -22.12
N SER A 220 13.33 0.99 -21.72
CA SER A 220 12.45 1.40 -20.63
C SER A 220 11.59 0.21 -20.19
N PHE A 221 10.96 0.32 -19.02
CA PHE A 221 9.81 -0.52 -18.66
C PHE A 221 8.54 0.17 -19.13
N GLY A 222 7.54 -0.60 -19.57
CA GLY A 222 6.18 -0.09 -19.76
C GLY A 222 5.27 -0.35 -18.55
N ARG A 223 5.65 -1.29 -17.66
CA ARG A 223 4.85 -1.72 -16.51
C ARG A 223 5.64 -1.71 -15.21
N VAL A 224 4.99 -1.28 -14.13
CA VAL A 224 5.39 -1.50 -12.74
C VAL A 224 4.40 -2.49 -12.14
N LEU A 225 4.87 -3.62 -11.63
CA LEU A 225 4.10 -4.48 -10.74
C LEU A 225 4.59 -4.21 -9.32
N PHE A 226 3.77 -3.56 -8.49
CA PHE A 226 4.08 -3.33 -7.08
C PHE A 226 3.27 -4.31 -6.24
N MET A 227 3.93 -5.07 -5.37
CA MET A 227 3.27 -6.00 -4.45
C MET A 227 3.65 -5.66 -3.00
N ASN A 228 2.65 -5.73 -2.10
CA ASN A 228 2.86 -5.80 -0.66
C ASN A 228 3.33 -7.22 -0.28
N ASP A 229 3.48 -7.45 1.02
CA ASP A 229 3.66 -8.73 1.71
C ASP A 229 2.38 -9.59 1.71
N ILE A 230 1.96 -10.02 0.52
CA ILE A 230 0.73 -10.81 0.30
C ILE A 230 0.96 -12.31 0.01
N VAL A 231 -0.05 -13.12 0.31
CA VAL A 231 -0.24 -14.49 -0.20
C VAL A 231 -1.11 -14.44 -1.45
N PHE A 232 -0.67 -15.13 -2.50
CA PHE A 232 -1.30 -15.22 -3.82
C PHE A 232 -0.91 -16.52 -4.52
N CYS A 233 -1.61 -16.90 -5.59
CA CYS A 233 -1.15 -17.86 -6.58
C CYS A 233 -0.70 -17.14 -7.87
N ALA A 234 0.13 -17.79 -8.68
CA ALA A 234 0.57 -17.27 -9.98
C ALA A 234 -0.62 -16.85 -10.88
N ALA A 235 -1.76 -17.54 -10.76
CA ALA A 235 -2.99 -17.21 -11.48
C ALA A 235 -3.52 -15.80 -11.20
N ASP A 236 -3.40 -15.27 -9.98
CA ASP A 236 -3.88 -13.93 -9.61
C ASP A 236 -3.00 -12.83 -10.23
N MET A 237 -1.68 -13.00 -10.18
CA MET A 237 -0.74 -12.03 -10.75
C MET A 237 -0.80 -12.03 -12.28
N LEU A 238 -0.97 -13.19 -12.91
CA LEU A 238 -1.20 -13.29 -14.35
C LEU A 238 -2.54 -12.71 -14.78
N GLU A 239 -3.58 -12.83 -13.94
CA GLU A 239 -4.91 -12.24 -14.20
C GLU A 239 -4.87 -10.70 -14.17
N ILE A 240 -4.24 -10.07 -13.17
CA ILE A 240 -4.11 -8.59 -13.16
C ILE A 240 -3.23 -8.07 -14.31
N LEU A 241 -2.20 -8.82 -14.72
CA LEU A 241 -1.39 -8.48 -15.88
C LEU A 241 -2.18 -8.63 -17.18
N HIS A 242 -2.94 -9.71 -17.34
CA HIS A 242 -3.79 -9.95 -18.50
C HIS A 242 -4.86 -8.86 -18.62
N GLU A 243 -5.61 -8.56 -17.54
CA GLU A 243 -6.67 -7.55 -17.59
C GLU A 243 -6.14 -6.10 -17.65
N HIS A 244 -4.88 -5.84 -17.27
CA HIS A 244 -4.23 -4.55 -17.55
C HIS A 244 -4.10 -4.29 -19.04
N GLU A 245 -3.56 -5.25 -19.80
CA GLU A 245 -3.43 -5.16 -21.26
C GLU A 245 -4.82 -5.21 -21.94
N ASN A 246 -5.64 -6.18 -21.54
CA ASN A 246 -6.93 -6.50 -22.16
C ASN A 246 -7.92 -5.33 -22.07
N GLN A 247 -7.95 -4.59 -20.96
CA GLN A 247 -8.82 -3.42 -20.77
C GLN A 247 -8.16 -2.11 -21.20
N GLY A 248 -6.85 -2.15 -21.51
CA GLY A 248 -6.01 -0.96 -21.73
C GLY A 248 -6.02 -0.05 -20.50
N ALA A 249 -5.92 -0.62 -19.30
CA ALA A 249 -5.95 0.14 -18.05
C ALA A 249 -4.67 0.96 -17.87
N ASP A 250 -4.77 2.06 -17.12
CA ASP A 250 -3.59 2.81 -16.68
C ASP A 250 -3.08 2.26 -15.33
N MET A 251 -3.99 1.73 -14.50
CA MET A 251 -3.70 1.01 -13.25
C MET A 251 -4.70 -0.14 -13.04
N THR A 252 -4.19 -1.31 -12.63
CA THR A 252 -4.97 -2.52 -12.35
C THR A 252 -4.58 -3.06 -10.98
N CYS A 253 -5.53 -3.19 -10.07
CA CYS A 253 -5.31 -3.80 -8.76
C CYS A 253 -5.93 -5.20 -8.67
N ALA A 254 -5.33 -6.04 -7.83
CA ALA A 254 -5.98 -7.23 -7.29
C ALA A 254 -7.15 -6.82 -6.35
N LEU A 255 -7.75 -7.80 -5.66
CA LEU A 255 -8.70 -7.57 -4.59
C LEU A 255 -8.21 -8.25 -3.31
N ASP A 256 -7.84 -7.47 -2.29
CA ASP A 256 -7.33 -7.99 -1.04
C ASP A 256 -8.44 -8.24 -0.01
N TRP A 257 -8.30 -9.35 0.73
CA TRP A 257 -9.25 -9.76 1.75
C TRP A 257 -8.56 -9.93 3.11
N GLY A 258 -9.31 -9.60 4.15
CA GLY A 258 -8.94 -9.81 5.54
C GLY A 258 -10.20 -9.85 6.41
N SER A 259 -10.25 -10.77 7.38
CA SER A 259 -11.44 -10.97 8.22
C SER A 259 -12.74 -11.14 7.41
N HIS A 260 -12.68 -11.91 6.32
CA HIS A 260 -13.77 -12.21 5.38
C HIS A 260 -14.32 -11.04 4.52
N ILE A 261 -13.78 -9.83 4.65
CA ILE A 261 -14.19 -8.65 3.90
C ILE A 261 -13.05 -8.11 3.02
N VAL A 262 -13.36 -7.24 2.07
CA VAL A 262 -12.35 -6.49 1.30
C VAL A 262 -11.58 -5.59 2.27
N TYR A 263 -10.27 -5.79 2.36
CA TYR A 263 -9.45 -5.22 3.42
C TYR A 263 -9.15 -3.73 3.22
N ASP A 264 -8.81 -3.32 1.99
CA ASP A 264 -8.30 -1.97 1.69
C ASP A 264 -9.37 -0.88 1.66
N ARG A 265 -10.13 -0.73 2.74
CA ARG A 265 -11.10 0.38 2.90
C ARG A 265 -10.40 1.74 2.91
N TRP A 266 -9.12 1.84 3.29
CA TRP A 266 -8.45 3.14 3.33
C TRP A 266 -8.21 3.69 1.92
N VAL A 267 -7.76 2.86 0.97
CA VAL A 267 -7.42 3.31 -0.40
C VAL A 267 -8.55 3.09 -1.41
N LEU A 268 -9.29 1.98 -1.35
CA LEU A 268 -10.24 1.63 -2.40
C LEU A 268 -11.45 2.58 -2.42
N ARG A 269 -11.66 3.27 -3.54
CA ARG A 269 -12.86 4.08 -3.81
C ARG A 269 -13.48 3.75 -5.15
N THR A 270 -14.80 3.61 -5.16
CA THR A 270 -15.57 3.40 -6.39
C THR A 270 -15.65 4.68 -7.23
N MET A 271 -16.20 4.59 -8.45
CA MET A 271 -16.43 5.77 -9.28
C MET A 271 -17.55 6.70 -8.76
N SER A 272 -18.29 6.33 -7.72
CA SER A 272 -19.15 7.25 -6.97
C SER A 272 -18.43 7.91 -5.78
N GLY A 273 -17.15 7.61 -5.58
CA GLY A 273 -16.32 8.12 -4.48
C GLY A 273 -16.53 7.43 -3.13
N ASN A 274 -17.35 6.37 -3.08
CA ASN A 274 -17.64 5.61 -1.87
C ASN A 274 -16.54 4.58 -1.56
N PRO A 275 -16.32 4.20 -0.28
CA PRO A 275 -15.56 3.01 0.07
C PRO A 275 -16.35 1.71 -0.25
N SER A 276 -15.69 0.56 -0.10
CA SER A 276 -16.26 -0.77 -0.42
C SER A 276 -17.52 -1.14 0.35
N TYR A 277 -17.80 -0.51 1.50
CA TYR A 277 -18.90 -0.85 2.40
C TYR A 277 -19.45 0.42 3.06
N ALA A 278 -20.72 0.41 3.45
CA ALA A 278 -21.25 1.48 4.30
C ALA A 278 -20.68 1.37 5.72
N GLN A 279 -20.32 2.51 6.33
CA GLN A 279 -19.78 2.56 7.70
C GLN A 279 -20.64 1.79 8.74
N PRO A 280 -21.99 1.90 8.77
CA PRO A 280 -22.79 1.21 9.77
C PRO A 280 -22.69 -0.32 9.69
N ASP A 281 -22.58 -0.88 8.48
CA ASP A 281 -22.48 -2.32 8.26
C ASP A 281 -21.16 -2.87 8.83
N LEU A 282 -20.06 -2.12 8.66
CA LEU A 282 -18.76 -2.49 9.22
C LEU A 282 -18.67 -2.30 10.74
N LEU A 283 -19.32 -1.25 11.28
CA LEU A 283 -19.44 -1.08 12.73
C LEU A 283 -20.25 -2.22 13.37
N ALA A 284 -21.29 -2.72 12.70
CA ALA A 284 -22.05 -3.88 13.16
C ALA A 284 -21.23 -5.18 13.07
N TYR A 285 -20.50 -5.38 11.98
CA TYR A 285 -19.67 -6.58 11.76
C TYR A 285 -18.50 -6.72 12.75
N PHE A 286 -17.89 -5.59 13.13
CA PHE A 286 -16.77 -5.50 14.08
C PHE A 286 -17.19 -5.05 15.49
N ALA A 287 -18.48 -5.14 15.85
CA ALA A 287 -18.93 -4.84 17.21
C ALA A 287 -18.32 -5.82 18.24
N ASP A 288 -18.13 -5.38 19.49
CA ASP A 288 -17.64 -6.24 20.60
C ASP A 288 -18.56 -7.45 20.86
N THR A 289 -19.85 -7.29 20.58
CA THR A 289 -20.87 -8.35 20.66
C THR A 289 -21.67 -8.38 19.36
N PRO A 290 -21.13 -8.96 18.28
CA PRO A 290 -21.85 -9.08 17.02
C PRO A 290 -22.99 -10.10 17.14
N PRO A 291 -24.02 -10.04 16.28
CA PRO A 291 -25.06 -11.06 16.25
C PRO A 291 -24.49 -12.43 15.88
N ASP A 292 -25.17 -13.50 16.25
CA ASP A 292 -24.86 -14.88 15.84
C ASP A 292 -26.02 -15.43 14.96
N PRO A 293 -25.78 -15.75 13.67
CA PRO A 293 -24.51 -15.60 12.93
C PRO A 293 -24.18 -14.14 12.64
N ASN A 294 -22.89 -13.80 12.60
CA ASN A 294 -22.42 -12.45 12.24
C ASN A 294 -22.50 -12.25 10.71
N PRO A 295 -23.39 -11.39 10.19
CA PRO A 295 -23.61 -11.27 8.74
C PRO A 295 -22.44 -10.51 8.09
N VAL A 296 -21.73 -11.17 7.17
CA VAL A 296 -20.66 -10.53 6.39
C VAL A 296 -21.26 -9.43 5.50
N PRO A 297 -20.84 -8.16 5.64
CA PRO A 297 -21.33 -7.05 4.83
C PRO A 297 -21.17 -7.29 3.34
N GLN A 298 -22.15 -6.84 2.55
CA GLN A 298 -22.12 -7.00 1.10
C GLN A 298 -21.37 -5.83 0.45
N PRO A 299 -20.33 -6.09 -0.37
CA PRO A 299 -19.50 -5.04 -0.94
C PRO A 299 -20.23 -4.23 -2.02
N LEU A 300 -19.76 -3.00 -2.23
CA LEU A 300 -20.22 -2.05 -3.25
C LEU A 300 -21.73 -1.72 -3.14
N PRO A 301 -22.25 -1.33 -1.96
CA PRO A 301 -23.67 -1.01 -1.79
C PRO A 301 -24.08 0.23 -2.61
N ALA A 302 -23.22 1.24 -2.72
CA ALA A 302 -23.46 2.46 -3.49
C ALA A 302 -23.36 2.27 -5.02
N ASP A 303 -22.73 1.20 -5.50
CA ASP A 303 -22.36 1.03 -6.91
C ASP A 303 -22.92 -0.29 -7.51
N PRO A 304 -24.23 -0.38 -7.80
CA PRO A 304 -24.85 -1.61 -8.32
C PRO A 304 -24.19 -2.18 -9.57
N ALA A 305 -23.67 -1.34 -10.47
CA ALA A 305 -22.98 -1.76 -11.67
C ALA A 305 -21.63 -2.45 -11.37
N ALA A 306 -20.83 -1.88 -10.46
CA ALA A 306 -19.58 -2.48 -10.00
C ALA A 306 -19.85 -3.78 -9.23
N ARG A 307 -20.87 -3.78 -8.36
CA ARG A 307 -21.34 -4.98 -7.64
C ARG A 307 -21.77 -6.12 -8.58
N ALA A 308 -22.46 -5.79 -9.67
CA ALA A 308 -22.87 -6.78 -10.66
C ALA A 308 -21.68 -7.38 -11.45
N ARG A 309 -20.58 -6.64 -11.60
CA ARG A 309 -19.32 -7.14 -12.20
C ARG A 309 -18.53 -7.97 -11.19
N LEU A 310 -18.42 -7.53 -9.94
CA LEU A 310 -17.86 -8.28 -8.81
C LEU A 310 -18.54 -9.66 -8.64
N ALA A 311 -19.87 -9.71 -8.66
CA ALA A 311 -20.64 -10.95 -8.58
C ALA A 311 -20.41 -11.93 -9.75
N ARG A 312 -19.76 -11.48 -10.84
CA ARG A 312 -19.34 -12.31 -11.97
C ARG A 312 -17.81 -12.41 -12.13
N LEU A 313 -17.05 -11.92 -11.15
CA LEU A 313 -15.58 -11.83 -11.16
C LEU A 313 -15.00 -11.04 -12.35
N ALA A 314 -15.77 -10.11 -12.91
CA ALA A 314 -15.34 -9.27 -14.03
C ALA A 314 -14.65 -7.98 -13.54
N PRO A 315 -13.57 -7.49 -14.21
CA PRO A 315 -12.88 -6.24 -13.85
C PRO A 315 -13.82 -5.04 -13.87
N PHE A 316 -13.69 -4.09 -12.94
CA PHE A 316 -14.51 -2.88 -12.91
C PHE A 316 -13.70 -1.62 -12.57
N GLN A 317 -14.12 -0.48 -13.13
CA GLN A 317 -13.48 0.82 -12.89
C GLN A 317 -13.71 1.28 -11.44
N VAL A 318 -12.66 1.86 -10.87
CA VAL A 318 -12.63 2.49 -9.56
C VAL A 318 -11.95 3.85 -9.68
N PHE A 319 -12.11 4.72 -8.69
CA PHE A 319 -11.34 5.96 -8.62
C PHE A 319 -9.91 5.68 -8.13
N SER A 320 -9.77 4.88 -7.07
CA SER A 320 -8.48 4.54 -6.45
C SER A 320 -8.50 3.09 -5.96
N CYS A 321 -7.35 2.43 -6.01
CA CYS A 321 -7.13 1.08 -5.46
C CYS A 321 -5.65 0.88 -5.14
N TRP A 322 -5.35 -0.12 -4.32
CA TRP A 322 -4.00 -0.66 -4.14
C TRP A 322 -4.07 -2.17 -3.87
N ASN A 323 -4.90 -2.56 -2.91
CA ASN A 323 -5.43 -3.92 -2.75
C ASN A 323 -4.37 -5.04 -2.81
N GLY A 324 -3.27 -4.86 -2.07
CA GLY A 324 -2.18 -5.84 -1.97
C GLY A 324 -1.23 -5.90 -3.17
N ALA A 325 -1.73 -5.80 -4.40
CA ALA A 325 -0.90 -5.78 -5.61
C ALA A 325 -1.51 -4.90 -6.72
N ALA A 326 -0.68 -4.08 -7.35
CA ALA A 326 -1.06 -3.17 -8.43
C ALA A 326 -0.09 -3.22 -9.63
N VAL A 327 -0.63 -3.40 -10.83
CA VAL A 327 0.04 -3.14 -12.11
C VAL A 327 -0.26 -1.70 -12.52
N MET A 328 0.78 -0.90 -12.74
CA MET A 328 0.68 0.50 -13.17
C MET A 328 1.53 0.70 -14.43
N ARG A 329 1.14 1.63 -15.30
CA ARG A 329 2.03 2.07 -16.38
C ARG A 329 3.29 2.71 -15.80
N ALA A 330 4.45 2.28 -16.27
CA ALA A 330 5.74 2.80 -15.80
C ALA A 330 5.99 4.26 -16.22
N ASP A 331 5.39 4.73 -17.32
CA ASP A 331 5.50 6.12 -17.77
C ASP A 331 4.79 7.13 -16.86
N ALA A 332 3.90 6.67 -15.97
CA ALA A 332 3.36 7.50 -14.88
C ALA A 332 4.48 7.99 -13.92
N PHE A 333 5.55 7.22 -13.76
CA PHE A 333 6.69 7.52 -12.88
C PHE A 333 7.82 8.27 -13.59
N ALA A 334 7.70 8.52 -14.90
CA ALA A 334 8.63 9.32 -15.68
C ALA A 334 8.24 10.83 -15.66
N PRO A 335 9.20 11.75 -15.85
CA PRO A 335 8.92 13.16 -16.10
C PRO A 335 8.05 13.33 -17.35
N LEU A 336 7.09 14.27 -17.32
CA LEU A 336 6.16 14.49 -18.44
C LEU A 336 6.84 15.08 -19.69
N SER A 337 7.96 15.77 -19.52
CA SER A 337 8.86 16.22 -20.58
C SER A 337 10.25 16.46 -19.98
N PRO A 338 11.35 16.22 -20.72
CA PRO A 338 12.70 16.65 -20.33
C PRO A 338 12.83 18.16 -20.09
N SER A 339 11.85 18.96 -20.52
CA SER A 339 11.82 20.43 -20.43
C SER A 339 10.81 20.97 -19.43
N THR A 340 10.13 20.13 -18.64
CA THR A 340 9.14 20.58 -17.64
C THR A 340 9.51 20.06 -16.26
N GLU A 341 9.52 20.94 -15.26
CA GLU A 341 9.75 20.66 -13.83
C GLU A 341 8.70 19.72 -13.20
N ARG A 342 7.69 19.26 -13.96
CA ARG A 342 6.75 18.24 -13.51
C ARG A 342 7.42 16.87 -13.56
N GLU A 343 8.08 16.54 -12.45
CA GLU A 343 8.63 15.22 -12.15
C GLU A 343 7.61 14.09 -12.37
N GLY A 344 8.06 12.84 -12.41
CA GLY A 344 7.18 11.67 -12.40
C GLY A 344 6.40 11.52 -11.09
N ILE A 345 5.38 10.66 -11.05
CA ILE A 345 4.67 10.37 -9.79
C ILE A 345 5.67 9.83 -8.77
N ARG A 346 5.51 10.25 -7.52
CA ARG A 346 6.25 9.78 -6.35
C ARG A 346 5.25 9.48 -5.25
N PHE A 347 5.56 8.49 -4.41
CA PHE A 347 4.80 8.29 -3.18
C PHE A 347 5.00 9.50 -2.27
N ARG A 348 3.94 9.98 -1.61
CA ARG A 348 3.95 11.24 -0.86
C ARG A 348 2.93 11.23 0.28
N THR A 349 2.99 12.24 1.13
CA THR A 349 1.93 12.60 2.08
C THR A 349 0.85 13.44 1.41
N ALA A 350 -0.28 13.63 2.11
CA ALA A 350 -1.36 14.51 1.68
C ALA A 350 -0.97 15.99 1.83
N ARG A 351 -1.32 16.82 0.84
CA ARG A 351 -0.95 18.25 0.74
C ARG A 351 -1.93 19.20 1.45
N ASN A 352 -3.11 18.73 1.85
CA ASN A 352 -4.16 19.52 2.50
C ASN A 352 -3.98 19.70 4.02
N ASP A 353 -2.79 19.44 4.57
CA ASP A 353 -2.52 19.62 6.00
C ASP A 353 -1.71 20.88 6.31
N LYS A 354 -1.86 21.38 7.55
CA LYS A 354 -1.11 22.51 8.10
C LYS A 354 0.07 22.08 8.96
N SER A 355 0.18 20.79 9.29
CA SER A 355 1.37 20.19 9.88
C SER A 355 2.21 19.50 8.81
N GLU A 356 3.54 19.62 8.92
CA GLU A 356 4.52 19.06 7.96
C GLU A 356 4.48 17.52 7.88
N VAL A 357 3.90 16.88 8.89
CA VAL A 357 3.74 15.42 8.98
C VAL A 357 2.26 15.12 9.24
N THR A 358 1.71 14.15 8.51
CA THR A 358 0.28 13.80 8.56
C THR A 358 0.03 12.38 8.06
N GLU A 359 -0.89 11.67 8.73
CA GLU A 359 -1.41 10.37 8.30
C GLU A 359 -2.84 10.48 7.77
N ARG A 360 -3.28 11.64 7.26
CA ARG A 360 -4.65 11.78 6.76
C ARG A 360 -4.96 10.74 5.67
N GLN A 361 -4.14 10.65 4.63
CA GLN A 361 -4.35 9.68 3.54
C GLN A 361 -3.11 8.83 3.33
N SER A 362 -3.31 7.56 2.95
CA SER A 362 -2.21 6.69 2.56
C SER A 362 -1.53 7.19 1.28
N GLU A 363 -0.22 7.03 1.24
CA GLU A 363 0.62 7.20 0.07
C GLU A 363 0.15 6.37 -1.13
N CYS A 364 -0.49 5.22 -0.89
CA CYS A 364 -1.06 4.36 -1.92
C CYS A 364 -2.37 4.92 -2.52
N PHE A 365 -3.14 5.69 -1.75
CA PHE A 365 -4.31 6.42 -2.26
C PHE A 365 -3.91 7.61 -3.14
N LEU A 366 -2.76 8.23 -2.86
CA LEU A 366 -2.32 9.44 -3.56
C LEU A 366 -1.71 9.14 -4.95
N VAL A 367 -1.24 7.91 -5.19
CA VAL A 367 -0.78 7.48 -6.53
C VAL A 367 -1.89 7.58 -7.59
N PRO A 368 -3.07 6.93 -7.46
CA PRO A 368 -4.14 7.08 -8.44
C PRO A 368 -4.65 8.53 -8.53
N VAL A 369 -4.68 9.32 -7.45
CA VAL A 369 -5.00 10.76 -7.52
C VAL A 369 -4.04 11.50 -8.46
N ASP A 370 -2.73 11.26 -8.33
CA ASP A 370 -1.73 11.89 -9.18
C ASP A 370 -1.73 11.33 -10.62
N MET A 371 -2.22 10.09 -10.83
CA MET A 371 -2.51 9.54 -12.16
C MET A 371 -3.73 10.21 -12.80
N TRP A 372 -4.83 10.42 -12.08
CA TRP A 372 -5.99 11.19 -12.54
C TRP A 372 -5.59 12.62 -12.94
N ARG A 373 -4.73 13.29 -12.16
CA ARG A 373 -4.15 14.61 -12.52
C ARG A 373 -3.31 14.60 -13.81
N ARG A 374 -2.89 13.42 -14.31
CA ARG A 374 -2.23 13.22 -15.62
C ARG A 374 -3.16 12.73 -16.73
N GLY A 375 -4.45 12.56 -16.46
CA GLY A 375 -5.41 11.94 -17.38
C GLY A 375 -5.31 10.41 -17.48
N MET A 376 -4.57 9.76 -16.56
CA MET A 376 -4.41 8.31 -16.47
C MET A 376 -5.50 7.68 -15.57
N GLY A 377 -6.77 8.00 -15.86
CA GLY A 377 -7.94 7.66 -15.03
C GLY A 377 -8.52 6.25 -15.21
N ARG A 378 -7.91 5.40 -16.04
CA ARG A 378 -8.39 4.03 -16.26
C ARG A 378 -7.87 3.10 -15.16
N VAL A 379 -8.33 3.34 -13.95
CA VAL A 379 -8.01 2.56 -12.74
C VAL A 379 -9.07 1.47 -12.55
N GLN A 380 -8.68 0.22 -12.37
CA GLN A 380 -9.61 -0.91 -12.18
C GLN A 380 -9.20 -1.86 -11.06
N VAL A 381 -10.19 -2.56 -10.50
CA VAL A 381 -10.00 -3.76 -9.66
C VAL A 381 -10.40 -5.00 -10.48
N VAL A 382 -9.64 -6.09 -10.32
CA VAL A 382 -9.88 -7.38 -10.99
C VAL A 382 -10.23 -8.45 -9.93
N PRO A 383 -11.52 -8.72 -9.67
CA PRO A 383 -11.92 -9.52 -8.50
C PRO A 383 -11.61 -11.02 -8.57
N ARG A 384 -11.15 -11.51 -9.73
CA ARG A 384 -10.65 -12.88 -9.87
C ARG A 384 -9.28 -13.06 -9.23
N ALA A 385 -8.48 -12.00 -9.21
CA ALA A 385 -7.19 -11.98 -8.52
C ALA A 385 -7.42 -11.61 -7.05
N SER A 386 -7.70 -12.63 -6.23
CA SER A 386 -7.90 -12.46 -4.79
C SER A 386 -6.55 -12.61 -4.08
N VAL A 387 -6.22 -11.72 -3.16
CA VAL A 387 -4.98 -11.81 -2.35
C VAL A 387 -5.28 -11.61 -0.87
N THR A 388 -4.39 -12.06 0.01
CA THR A 388 -4.57 -11.94 1.47
C THR A 388 -3.22 -11.76 2.19
N TYR A 389 -3.25 -11.63 3.51
CA TYR A 389 -2.07 -11.58 4.37
C TYR A 389 -1.84 -12.90 5.15
N SER A 390 -2.67 -13.93 4.93
CA SER A 390 -2.48 -15.28 5.47
C SER A 390 -2.97 -16.37 4.52
N GLY A 391 -2.30 -17.52 4.51
CA GLY A 391 -2.67 -18.64 3.64
C GLY A 391 -4.00 -19.32 4.01
N THR A 392 -4.45 -19.19 5.25
CA THR A 392 -5.78 -19.67 5.67
C THR A 392 -6.87 -18.82 5.04
N ASP A 393 -6.79 -17.49 5.20
CA ASP A 393 -7.76 -16.56 4.57
C ASP A 393 -7.77 -16.75 3.05
N TYR A 394 -6.59 -16.97 2.45
CA TYR A 394 -6.44 -17.13 1.00
C TYR A 394 -7.27 -18.30 0.45
N GLU A 395 -7.23 -19.47 1.10
CA GLU A 395 -7.96 -20.65 0.63
C GLU A 395 -9.50 -20.46 0.69
N GLU A 396 -10.00 -19.55 1.53
CA GLU A 396 -11.43 -19.20 1.60
C GLU A 396 -11.88 -18.20 0.53
N VAL A 397 -11.00 -17.27 0.12
CA VAL A 397 -11.35 -16.14 -0.76
C VAL A 397 -10.82 -16.24 -2.20
N ARG A 398 -9.87 -17.15 -2.47
CA ARG A 398 -9.29 -17.33 -3.82
C ARG A 398 -10.36 -17.60 -4.89
N GLN A 399 -10.17 -16.99 -6.06
CA GLN A 399 -11.09 -17.08 -7.21
C GLN A 399 -10.41 -17.59 -8.49
N ASP A 400 -9.18 -18.10 -8.36
CA ASP A 400 -8.40 -18.81 -9.38
C ASP A 400 -8.92 -20.23 -9.69
N GLY A 401 -10.05 -20.63 -9.09
CA GLY A 401 -10.63 -21.97 -9.24
C GLY A 401 -9.94 -23.06 -8.40
N GLY A 402 -8.97 -22.71 -7.55
CA GLY A 402 -8.35 -23.63 -6.60
C GLY A 402 -9.13 -23.83 -5.29
N ARG A 403 -10.10 -22.95 -4.98
CA ARG A 403 -10.92 -23.07 -3.75
C ARG A 403 -11.70 -24.38 -3.71
N ALA A 404 -11.70 -25.04 -2.55
CA ALA A 404 -12.49 -26.24 -2.31
C ALA A 404 -14.00 -25.97 -2.54
N SER A 405 -14.59 -26.65 -3.51
CA SER A 405 -15.99 -26.43 -3.96
C SER A 405 -17.08 -26.55 -2.89
N ALA A 406 -16.79 -27.21 -1.77
CA ALA A 406 -17.70 -27.34 -0.64
C ALA A 406 -17.75 -26.09 0.28
N GLN A 407 -16.76 -25.18 0.18
CA GLN A 407 -16.71 -23.97 0.99
C GLN A 407 -17.27 -22.76 0.22
N PRO A 408 -18.36 -22.13 0.70
CA PRO A 408 -18.84 -20.88 0.14
C PRO A 408 -17.81 -19.77 0.42
N HIS A 409 -17.63 -18.85 -0.53
CA HIS A 409 -16.86 -17.63 -0.25
C HIS A 409 -17.57 -16.84 0.87
N PRO A 410 -16.86 -16.34 1.90
CA PRO A 410 -17.51 -15.66 3.03
C PRO A 410 -18.42 -14.49 2.64
N ALA A 411 -17.98 -13.64 1.71
CA ALA A 411 -18.80 -12.56 1.13
C ALA A 411 -19.84 -13.00 0.07
N GLY A 412 -20.09 -14.30 -0.14
CA GLY A 412 -21.10 -14.83 -1.06
C GLY A 412 -20.70 -14.94 -2.54
N LEU A 413 -19.43 -14.72 -2.88
CA LEU A 413 -18.93 -14.77 -4.27
C LEU A 413 -18.77 -16.21 -4.80
N ALA A 414 -19.72 -16.62 -5.65
CA ALA A 414 -19.62 -17.86 -6.41
C ALA A 414 -18.39 -17.87 -7.33
N TYR A 415 -17.77 -19.05 -7.50
CA TYR A 415 -16.74 -19.22 -8.53
C TYR A 415 -17.38 -19.12 -9.91
N VAL A 416 -16.78 -18.32 -10.79
CA VAL A 416 -17.14 -18.22 -12.20
C VAL A 416 -15.97 -18.79 -13.02
N PRO A 417 -16.21 -19.77 -13.91
CA PRO A 417 -15.18 -20.29 -14.81
C PRO A 417 -14.42 -19.19 -15.54
N LEU A 418 -13.16 -19.46 -15.89
CA LEU A 418 -12.32 -18.52 -16.64
C LEU A 418 -12.98 -18.12 -17.97
N PRO A 419 -13.01 -16.83 -18.33
CA PRO A 419 -13.39 -16.41 -19.66
C PRO A 419 -12.40 -16.94 -20.71
N PRO A 420 -12.79 -17.02 -22.00
CA PRO A 420 -11.82 -17.22 -23.07
C PRO A 420 -10.77 -16.09 -23.09
N SER A 421 -9.64 -16.32 -23.77
CA SER A 421 -8.54 -15.35 -23.88
C SER A 421 -8.94 -14.04 -24.58
N GLU A 422 -9.86 -14.09 -25.55
CA GLU A 422 -10.51 -12.91 -26.11
C GLU A 422 -11.76 -12.54 -25.29
N ASP A 423 -11.55 -11.92 -24.12
CA ASP A 423 -12.67 -11.40 -23.34
C ASP A 423 -13.23 -10.12 -23.97
N LYS A 424 -14.53 -10.16 -24.29
CA LYS A 424 -15.30 -9.07 -24.89
C LYS A 424 -15.97 -8.18 -23.84
N ASP A 425 -15.94 -8.53 -22.55
CA ASP A 425 -16.50 -7.74 -21.46
C ASP A 425 -15.59 -6.56 -21.08
N LYS A 426 -15.55 -5.55 -21.95
CA LYS A 426 -14.76 -4.33 -21.76
C LYS A 426 -15.42 -3.36 -20.80
N ILE A 427 -14.60 -2.72 -19.96
CA ILE A 427 -15.02 -1.60 -19.12
C ILE A 427 -15.42 -0.41 -20.00
N ALA A 428 -16.63 0.11 -19.80
CA ALA A 428 -17.05 1.39 -20.35
C ALA A 428 -16.47 2.53 -19.51
N TRP A 429 -15.21 2.90 -19.78
CA TRP A 429 -14.44 3.86 -19.00
C TRP A 429 -15.12 5.25 -18.88
N VAL A 430 -15.45 5.64 -17.66
CA VAL A 430 -15.76 7.02 -17.27
C VAL A 430 -14.45 7.82 -17.27
N ARG A 431 -14.46 8.97 -17.96
CA ARG A 431 -13.23 9.74 -18.23
C ARG A 431 -12.89 10.80 -17.18
N ASP A 432 -13.89 11.24 -16.44
CA ASP A 432 -13.75 12.24 -15.39
C ASP A 432 -13.77 11.56 -14.01
N PRO A 433 -12.94 11.99 -13.05
CA PRO A 433 -13.01 11.50 -11.68
C PRO A 433 -14.34 11.94 -11.03
N PRO A 434 -14.81 11.24 -9.98
CA PRO A 434 -15.93 11.72 -9.18
C PRO A 434 -15.64 13.12 -8.62
N ALA A 435 -16.63 14.00 -8.58
CA ALA A 435 -16.44 15.36 -8.07
C ALA A 435 -15.99 15.39 -6.59
N ARG A 436 -16.36 14.37 -5.81
CA ARG A 436 -16.01 14.19 -4.40
C ARG A 436 -15.76 12.73 -4.06
N VAL A 437 -14.92 12.48 -3.07
CA VAL A 437 -14.68 11.14 -2.52
C VAL A 437 -14.74 11.15 -0.99
N ALA A 438 -15.02 9.98 -0.43
CA ALA A 438 -14.86 9.72 1.00
C ALA A 438 -13.38 9.69 1.39
N TYR A 439 -13.05 10.33 2.49
CA TYR A 439 -11.73 10.35 3.11
C TYR A 439 -11.82 9.70 4.49
N HIS A 440 -10.97 8.69 4.72
CA HIS A 440 -10.77 8.08 6.04
C HIS A 440 -9.49 8.69 6.62
N ASP A 441 -9.61 9.90 7.18
CA ASP A 441 -8.46 10.57 7.78
C ASP A 441 -7.87 9.69 8.91
N TYR A 442 -6.54 9.56 8.98
CA TYR A 442 -5.81 8.83 10.03
C TYR A 442 -6.09 7.31 10.09
N ALA A 443 -6.56 6.73 8.97
CA ALA A 443 -6.98 5.32 8.87
C ALA A 443 -8.13 4.92 9.83
N TRP A 444 -8.86 5.89 10.39
CA TRP A 444 -9.93 5.64 11.35
C TRP A 444 -11.19 5.11 10.64
N TRP A 445 -11.18 3.81 10.35
CA TRP A 445 -12.28 3.11 9.66
C TRP A 445 -13.62 3.17 10.40
N HIS A 446 -13.59 3.36 11.72
CA HIS A 446 -14.79 3.43 12.56
C HIS A 446 -15.40 4.85 12.62
N GLU A 447 -14.63 5.89 12.29
CA GLU A 447 -15.08 7.28 12.33
C GLU A 447 -15.87 7.69 11.07
N PRO A 448 -16.78 8.69 11.15
CA PRO A 448 -17.55 9.16 10.01
C PRO A 448 -16.68 9.63 8.83
N GLU A 449 -17.09 9.22 7.64
CA GLU A 449 -16.41 9.56 6.39
C GLU A 449 -16.46 11.07 6.10
N ARG A 450 -15.30 11.70 5.93
CA ARG A 450 -15.20 13.08 5.47
C ARG A 450 -15.28 13.12 3.95
N TRP A 451 -16.23 13.86 3.39
CA TRP A 451 -16.37 13.97 1.93
C TRP A 451 -15.73 15.25 1.39
N GLY A 452 -14.61 15.13 0.68
CA GLY A 452 -13.86 16.24 0.08
C GLY A 452 -13.83 16.21 -1.45
N ALA A 453 -13.19 17.17 -2.11
CA ALA A 453 -12.92 17.12 -3.55
C ALA A 453 -11.92 15.99 -3.85
N TRP A 454 -12.00 15.30 -5.00
CA TRP A 454 -11.18 14.11 -5.28
C TRP A 454 -9.67 14.37 -5.26
N ASP A 455 -9.26 15.58 -5.65
CA ASP A 455 -7.90 16.08 -5.73
C ASP A 455 -7.54 17.02 -4.58
N GLU A 456 -8.29 17.01 -3.48
CA GLU A 456 -7.97 17.81 -2.30
C GLU A 456 -6.61 17.42 -1.69
N ALA A 457 -6.21 16.15 -1.82
CA ALA A 457 -5.07 15.54 -1.12
C ALA A 457 -3.73 15.52 -1.89
#